data_AF-A0A7V9QLY2-F1
#
_entry.id   AF-A0A7V9QLY2-F1
#
_cell.length_a   1.000
_cell.length_b   1.000
_cell.length_c   1.000
_cell.angle_alpha   90.00
_cell.angle_beta   90.00
_cell.angle_gamma   90.00
#
_symmetry.space_group_name_H-M   'P 1'
#
loop_
_entity.id
_entity.type
_entity.pdbx_description
1 polymer ?
#
loop_
_entity_poly.entity_id
_entity_poly.type
_entity_poly.pdbx_seq_one_letter_code
_entity_poly.pdbx_strand_id
1 'polypeptide(L)'
;MRAHEDSWLVARVDELVDRHVVSGELGCPVCGTRYPVREGVADFSLGATPPSGIEAGESHEARERLAVRAAALLGLTEPGGIVVLAGEWSAAAHEILTMTENVQLLALDSALGLRSGGALSLALIAELLPLAHGSVRGIALDARHATPSLTAGAARALIPGGRLLAPVSALLPESLQELARDDEHWLATTISQTTVSAPVAIGTRR
;
A
#
# COMPACT_ATOMS: atom_id res chain seq x y z
N MET A 1 -13.19 12.89 -1.09
CA MET A 1 -14.04 11.69 -0.94
C MET A 1 -15.30 12.08 -0.19
N ARG A 2 -16.51 11.77 -0.69
CA ARG A 2 -17.75 12.05 0.06
C ARG A 2 -17.97 10.95 1.11
N ALA A 3 -18.34 11.33 2.33
CA ALA A 3 -18.45 10.38 3.43
C ALA A 3 -19.62 9.40 3.22
N HIS A 4 -19.28 8.13 3.05
CA HIS A 4 -20.16 6.97 3.14
C HIS A 4 -19.35 5.78 3.66
N GLU A 5 -20.00 4.71 4.09
CA GLU A 5 -19.35 3.47 4.53
C GLU A 5 -18.49 2.86 3.42
N ASP A 6 -17.42 2.13 3.78
CA ASP A 6 -16.53 1.48 2.82
C ASP A 6 -17.32 0.67 1.78
N SER A 7 -17.02 0.90 0.51
CA SER A 7 -17.70 0.27 -0.61
C SER A 7 -16.70 -0.06 -1.73
N TRP A 8 -17.06 -0.97 -2.61
CA TRP A 8 -16.23 -1.35 -3.75
C TRP A 8 -16.29 -0.29 -4.85
N LEU A 9 -15.23 -0.22 -5.64
CA LEU A 9 -15.22 0.55 -6.89
C LEU A 9 -15.59 -0.38 -8.05
N VAL A 10 -16.37 0.15 -8.99
CA VAL A 10 -16.74 -0.53 -10.23
C VAL A 10 -15.92 0.06 -11.35
N ALA A 11 -15.21 -0.78 -12.10
CA ALA A 11 -14.41 -0.36 -13.24
C ALA A 11 -15.24 -0.30 -14.53
N ARG A 12 -15.20 0.83 -15.22
CA ARG A 12 -15.58 0.98 -16.63
C ARG A 12 -14.27 1.03 -17.43
N VAL A 13 -14.02 0.00 -18.23
CA VAL A 13 -12.76 -0.14 -18.95
C VAL A 13 -12.96 0.31 -20.39
N ASP A 14 -12.15 1.29 -20.82
CA ASP A 14 -12.11 1.75 -22.20
C ASP A 14 -10.99 1.02 -22.98
N GLU A 15 -9.85 0.74 -22.33
CA GLU A 15 -8.74 -0.02 -22.89
C GLU A 15 -8.10 -0.95 -21.86
N LEU A 16 -7.81 -2.19 -22.27
CA LEU A 16 -7.18 -3.24 -21.45
C LEU A 16 -6.01 -3.87 -22.20
N VAL A 17 -4.84 -3.95 -21.58
CA VAL A 17 -3.63 -4.63 -22.11
C VAL A 17 -3.09 -5.56 -21.04
N ASP A 18 -2.90 -6.84 -21.35
CA ASP A 18 -2.35 -7.84 -20.42
C ASP A 18 -3.03 -7.85 -19.03
N ARG A 19 -4.36 -7.66 -19.00
CA ARG A 19 -5.19 -7.53 -17.78
C ARG A 19 -4.98 -6.25 -16.96
N HIS A 20 -4.25 -5.28 -17.49
CA HIS A 20 -4.15 -3.93 -16.94
C HIS A 20 -5.07 -2.96 -17.66
N VAL A 21 -5.82 -2.17 -16.90
CA VAL A 21 -6.65 -1.08 -17.43
C VAL A 21 -5.74 0.06 -17.84
N VAL A 22 -5.57 0.28 -19.14
CA VAL A 22 -4.75 1.38 -19.68
C VAL A 22 -5.53 2.68 -19.64
N SER A 23 -6.81 2.63 -19.97
CA SER A 23 -7.72 3.78 -19.87
C SER A 23 -9.12 3.35 -19.44
N GLY A 24 -9.81 4.22 -18.70
CA GLY A 24 -11.13 3.95 -18.17
C GLY A 24 -11.50 4.83 -16.98
N GLU A 25 -12.39 4.33 -16.14
CA GLU A 25 -12.86 5.01 -14.93
C GLU A 25 -13.21 4.01 -13.83
N LEU A 26 -12.88 4.35 -12.57
CA LEU A 26 -13.36 3.67 -11.38
C LEU A 26 -14.47 4.50 -10.76
N GLY A 27 -15.67 3.94 -10.63
CA GLY A 27 -16.84 4.60 -10.05
C GLY A 27 -17.24 4.00 -8.70
N CYS A 28 -17.55 4.85 -7.73
CA CYS A 28 -18.21 4.40 -6.50
C CYS A 28 -19.73 4.34 -6.73
N PRO A 29 -20.38 3.18 -6.54
CA PRO A 29 -21.83 3.04 -6.74
C PRO A 29 -22.65 3.76 -5.66
N VAL A 30 -22.04 4.07 -4.51
CA VAL A 30 -22.74 4.70 -3.37
C VAL A 30 -22.80 6.22 -3.53
N CYS A 31 -21.66 6.89 -3.70
CA CYS A 31 -21.62 8.36 -3.80
C CYS A 31 -21.53 8.90 -5.21
N GLY A 32 -21.35 8.04 -6.22
CA GLY A 32 -21.20 8.42 -7.62
C GLY A 32 -19.87 9.10 -7.95
N THR A 33 -18.91 9.16 -7.01
CA THR A 33 -17.57 9.70 -7.30
C THR A 33 -16.88 8.82 -8.33
N ARG A 34 -16.16 9.46 -9.25
CA ARG A 34 -15.50 8.82 -10.39
C ARG A 34 -14.03 9.20 -10.39
N TYR A 35 -13.18 8.22 -10.68
CA TYR A 35 -11.73 8.33 -10.68
C TYR A 35 -11.23 7.85 -12.04
N PRO A 36 -10.71 8.74 -12.89
CA PRO A 36 -10.25 8.36 -14.21
C PRO A 36 -9.00 7.48 -14.12
N VAL A 37 -8.86 6.56 -15.06
CA VAL A 37 -7.63 5.80 -15.30
C VAL A 37 -7.02 6.32 -16.60
N ARG A 38 -5.78 6.79 -16.55
CA ARG A 38 -5.05 7.32 -17.72
C ARG A 38 -3.65 6.73 -17.75
N GLU A 39 -3.26 6.18 -18.90
CA GLU A 39 -1.94 5.55 -19.09
C GLU A 39 -1.63 4.50 -18.00
N GLY A 40 -2.66 3.77 -17.55
CA GLY A 40 -2.54 2.77 -16.48
C GLY A 40 -2.43 3.32 -15.06
N VAL A 41 -2.63 4.63 -14.87
CA VAL A 41 -2.61 5.30 -13.56
C VAL A 41 -4.02 5.65 -13.12
N ALA A 42 -4.45 5.12 -11.97
CA ALA A 42 -5.73 5.47 -11.36
C ALA A 42 -5.62 6.79 -10.57
N ASP A 43 -6.43 7.78 -10.90
CA ASP A 43 -6.35 9.12 -10.33
C ASP A 43 -7.38 9.33 -9.21
N PHE A 44 -6.94 9.15 -7.96
CA PHE A 44 -7.69 9.45 -6.74
C PHE A 44 -7.38 10.84 -6.16
N SER A 45 -6.52 11.62 -6.83
CA SER A 45 -6.15 12.96 -6.39
C SER A 45 -7.33 13.95 -6.45
N LEU A 46 -8.37 13.62 -7.23
CA LEU A 46 -9.52 14.49 -7.51
C LEU A 46 -9.11 15.87 -8.04
N GLY A 47 -8.01 15.94 -8.80
CA GLY A 47 -7.48 17.18 -9.36
C GLY A 47 -6.55 17.96 -8.42
N ALA A 48 -6.21 17.39 -7.26
CA ALA A 48 -5.06 17.87 -6.50
C ALA A 48 -3.80 17.74 -7.37
N THR A 49 -2.94 18.75 -7.35
CA THR A 49 -1.67 18.68 -8.09
C THR A 49 -0.83 17.58 -7.45
N PRO A 50 -0.43 16.53 -8.19
CA PRO A 50 0.44 15.51 -7.64
C PRO A 50 1.75 16.18 -7.21
N PRO A 51 2.39 15.70 -6.13
CA PRO A 51 3.69 16.21 -5.74
C PRO A 51 4.66 16.11 -6.92
N SER A 52 5.48 17.15 -7.11
CA SER A 52 6.49 17.22 -8.17
C SER A 52 7.27 15.91 -8.26
N GLY A 53 7.45 15.40 -9.48
CA GLY A 53 7.94 14.06 -9.76
C GLY A 53 9.12 13.66 -8.88
N ILE A 54 8.99 12.51 -8.23
CA ILE A 54 10.04 11.94 -7.40
C ILE A 54 11.08 11.35 -8.35
N GLU A 55 12.29 11.89 -8.32
CA GLU A 55 13.39 11.35 -9.11
C GLU A 55 13.70 9.93 -8.62
N ALA A 56 13.63 8.95 -9.53
CA ALA A 56 14.06 7.61 -9.20
C ALA A 56 15.55 7.65 -8.84
N GLY A 57 15.95 6.95 -7.75
CA GLY A 57 17.33 6.91 -7.29
C GLY A 57 18.32 6.64 -8.44
N GLU A 58 19.36 7.48 -8.52
CA GLU A 58 20.19 7.69 -9.73
C GLU A 58 20.94 6.43 -10.23
N SER A 59 21.12 5.39 -9.40
CA SER A 59 21.83 4.15 -9.77
C SER A 59 21.00 2.88 -9.55
N HIS A 60 21.35 1.81 -10.28
CA HIS A 60 20.78 0.47 -10.08
C HIS A 60 21.05 -0.06 -8.67
N GLU A 61 22.28 0.06 -8.18
CA GLU A 61 22.66 -0.40 -6.84
C GLU A 61 21.86 0.30 -5.73
N ALA A 62 21.54 1.59 -5.89
CA ALA A 62 20.70 2.30 -4.93
C ALA A 62 19.27 1.74 -4.90
N ARG A 63 18.70 1.45 -6.07
CA ARG A 63 17.36 0.84 -6.20
C ARG A 63 17.33 -0.57 -5.63
N GLU A 64 18.35 -1.37 -5.90
CA GLU A 64 18.49 -2.73 -5.35
C GLU A 64 18.59 -2.70 -3.82
N ARG A 65 19.42 -1.83 -3.24
CA ARG A 65 19.50 -1.66 -1.78
C ARG A 65 18.17 -1.23 -1.17
N LEU A 66 17.47 -0.29 -1.81
CA LEU A 66 16.15 0.16 -1.37
C LEU A 66 15.13 -0.99 -1.41
N ALA A 67 15.17 -1.82 -2.46
CA ALA A 67 14.30 -2.97 -2.62
C ALA A 67 14.56 -4.07 -1.59
N VAL A 68 15.82 -4.43 -1.34
CA VAL A 68 16.18 -5.39 -0.28
C VAL A 68 15.68 -4.89 1.07
N ARG A 69 15.88 -3.59 1.37
CA ARG A 69 15.41 -2.98 2.62
C ARG A 69 13.89 -3.03 2.73
N ALA A 70 13.16 -2.59 1.70
CA ALA A 70 11.70 -2.62 1.67
C ALA A 70 11.16 -4.04 1.82
N ALA A 71 11.68 -5.00 1.05
CA ALA A 71 11.27 -6.39 1.08
C ALA A 71 11.49 -7.03 2.46
N ALA A 72 12.66 -6.79 3.09
CA ALA A 72 12.98 -7.32 4.41
C ALA A 72 12.06 -6.74 5.50
N LEU A 73 11.89 -5.41 5.53
CA LEU A 73 11.08 -4.75 6.55
C LEU A 73 9.59 -5.10 6.41
N LEU A 74 9.07 -5.12 5.18
CA LEU A 74 7.68 -5.50 4.90
C LEU A 74 7.44 -7.02 4.95
N GLY A 75 8.48 -7.83 5.14
CA GLY A 75 8.34 -9.28 5.31
C GLY A 75 7.95 -10.00 4.03
N LEU A 76 8.41 -9.54 2.86
CA LEU A 76 8.03 -10.08 1.55
C LEU A 76 8.71 -11.43 1.20
N THR A 77 9.16 -12.16 2.22
CA THR A 77 9.75 -13.51 2.09
C THR A 77 8.68 -14.59 1.87
N GLU A 78 7.44 -14.33 2.28
CA GLU A 78 6.31 -15.22 1.97
C GLU A 78 5.61 -14.75 0.69
N PRO A 79 5.13 -15.68 -0.14
CA PRO A 79 4.47 -15.33 -1.39
C PRO A 79 3.09 -14.70 -1.15
N GLY A 80 2.69 -13.81 -2.06
CA GLY A 80 1.32 -13.32 -2.13
C GLY A 80 1.03 -12.01 -1.39
N GLY A 81 -0.18 -11.50 -1.67
CA GLY A 81 -0.73 -10.29 -1.07
C GLY A 81 -0.45 -9.02 -1.87
N ILE A 82 -1.11 -7.94 -1.45
CA ILE A 82 -0.94 -6.60 -2.01
C ILE A 82 0.01 -5.82 -1.12
N VAL A 83 1.01 -5.18 -1.71
CA VAL A 83 1.97 -4.31 -1.03
C VAL A 83 1.93 -2.94 -1.66
N VAL A 84 1.95 -1.91 -0.82
CA VAL A 84 1.81 -0.51 -1.23
C VAL A 84 3.14 0.21 -1.01
N LEU A 85 3.62 0.91 -2.02
CA LEU A 85 4.84 1.71 -1.98
C LEU A 85 4.49 3.15 -2.32
N ALA A 86 4.52 4.05 -1.34
CA ALA A 86 4.19 5.45 -1.57
C ALA A 86 5.45 6.29 -1.78
N GLY A 87 5.41 7.14 -2.79
CA GLY A 87 6.45 8.09 -3.12
C GLY A 87 7.80 7.45 -3.40
N GLU A 88 8.84 7.84 -2.65
CA GLU A 88 10.24 7.40 -2.86
C GLU A 88 10.41 5.87 -2.81
N TRP A 89 9.59 5.17 -2.02
CA TRP A 89 9.61 3.71 -1.94
C TRP A 89 9.25 3.02 -3.26
N SER A 90 8.48 3.68 -4.13
CA SER A 90 8.09 3.12 -5.42
C SER A 90 9.28 2.89 -6.37
N ALA A 91 10.41 3.59 -6.17
CA ALA A 91 11.63 3.38 -6.95
C ALA A 91 12.19 1.94 -6.82
N ALA A 92 11.82 1.22 -5.74
CA ALA A 92 12.17 -0.17 -5.52
C ALA A 92 11.23 -1.19 -6.21
N ALA A 93 10.14 -0.74 -6.85
CA ALA A 93 9.07 -1.62 -7.29
C ALA A 93 9.53 -2.74 -8.23
N HIS A 94 10.33 -2.41 -9.26
CA HIS A 94 10.80 -3.42 -10.22
C HIS A 94 11.73 -4.44 -9.57
N GLU A 95 12.70 -3.99 -8.77
CA GLU A 95 13.64 -4.88 -8.09
C GLU A 95 12.93 -5.81 -7.08
N ILE A 96 11.91 -5.31 -6.37
CA ILE A 96 11.06 -6.13 -5.50
C ILE A 96 10.36 -7.23 -6.32
N LEU A 97 9.79 -6.88 -7.47
CA LEU A 97 9.10 -7.85 -8.33
C LEU A 97 10.06 -8.88 -8.96
N THR A 98 11.35 -8.57 -9.11
CA THR A 98 12.33 -9.55 -9.57
C THR A 98 12.76 -10.54 -8.49
N MET A 99 12.63 -10.19 -7.21
CA MET A 99 13.08 -11.02 -6.08
C MET A 99 11.94 -11.68 -5.29
N THR A 100 10.68 -11.33 -5.57
CA THR A 100 9.50 -11.85 -4.84
C THR A 100 8.53 -12.55 -5.77
N GLU A 101 7.87 -13.59 -5.26
CA GLU A 101 6.87 -14.34 -5.99
C GLU A 101 5.45 -13.95 -5.58
N ASN A 102 4.57 -13.79 -6.57
CA ASN A 102 3.13 -13.59 -6.40
C ASN A 102 2.70 -12.36 -5.59
N VAL A 103 3.60 -11.40 -5.34
CA VAL A 103 3.26 -10.11 -4.71
C VAL A 103 2.67 -9.18 -5.76
N GLN A 104 1.57 -8.49 -5.43
CA GLN A 104 1.03 -7.40 -6.23
C GLN A 104 1.48 -6.07 -5.62
N LEU A 105 2.11 -5.20 -6.41
CA LEU A 105 2.53 -3.88 -5.97
C LEU A 105 1.54 -2.81 -6.44
N LEU A 106 1.17 -1.93 -5.51
CA LEU A 106 0.50 -0.66 -5.80
C LEU A 106 1.45 0.49 -5.45
N ALA A 107 1.95 1.20 -6.46
CA ALA A 107 2.74 2.39 -6.23
C ALA A 107 1.85 3.64 -6.20
N LEU A 108 1.97 4.43 -5.13
CA LEU A 108 1.22 5.67 -4.94
C LEU A 108 2.14 6.87 -5.18
N ASP A 109 1.68 7.84 -5.95
CA ASP A 109 2.43 9.06 -6.31
C ASP A 109 3.89 8.73 -6.67
N SER A 110 4.03 7.82 -7.64
CA SER A 110 5.24 7.05 -7.85
C SER A 110 6.41 7.85 -8.44
N ALA A 111 7.62 7.30 -8.30
CA ALA A 111 8.83 7.80 -8.93
C ALA A 111 8.71 7.84 -10.46
N LEU A 112 9.41 8.79 -11.07
CA LEU A 112 9.40 9.00 -12.52
C LEU A 112 9.89 7.75 -13.26
N GLY A 113 9.24 7.45 -14.39
CA GLY A 113 9.64 6.36 -15.28
C GLY A 113 8.95 5.01 -15.03
N LEU A 114 8.22 4.86 -13.92
CA LEU A 114 7.41 3.66 -13.69
C LEU A 114 6.24 3.58 -14.69
N ARG A 115 5.88 2.34 -15.05
CA ARG A 115 4.72 2.02 -15.89
C ARG A 115 3.96 0.89 -15.25
N SER A 116 2.63 0.97 -15.26
CA SER A 116 1.79 -0.14 -14.82
C SER A 116 2.00 -1.35 -15.74
N GLY A 117 1.98 -2.56 -15.18
CA GLY A 117 2.13 -3.79 -15.93
C GLY A 117 2.59 -4.96 -15.06
N GLY A 118 2.30 -6.18 -15.50
CA GLY A 118 2.58 -7.41 -14.74
C GLY A 118 1.91 -7.41 -13.36
N ALA A 119 2.71 -7.28 -12.31
CA ALA A 119 2.22 -7.22 -10.93
C ALA A 119 2.26 -5.80 -10.34
N LEU A 120 2.50 -4.75 -11.15
CA LEU A 120 2.59 -3.36 -10.72
C LEU A 120 1.38 -2.55 -11.21
N SER A 121 0.66 -1.93 -10.26
CA SER A 121 -0.37 -0.93 -10.50
C SER A 121 0.08 0.44 -10.00
N LEU A 122 -0.36 1.51 -10.65
CA LEU A 122 -0.02 2.88 -10.30
C LEU A 122 -1.28 3.67 -9.91
N ALA A 123 -1.18 4.51 -8.90
CA ALA A 123 -2.26 5.43 -8.54
C ALA A 123 -1.72 6.78 -8.05
N LEU A 124 -2.48 7.84 -8.33
CA LEU A 124 -2.28 9.15 -7.72
C LEU A 124 -3.25 9.31 -6.56
N ILE A 125 -2.80 9.89 -5.45
CA ILE A 125 -3.65 10.11 -4.28
C ILE A 125 -3.64 11.58 -3.85
N ALA A 126 -4.52 11.90 -2.91
CA ALA A 126 -4.51 13.17 -2.19
C ALA A 126 -4.39 12.85 -0.69
N GLU A 127 -5.38 13.22 0.11
CA GLU A 127 -5.33 13.11 1.58
C GLU A 127 -5.74 11.74 2.14
N LEU A 128 -6.19 10.82 1.30
CA LEU A 128 -6.78 9.55 1.73
C LEU A 128 -6.26 8.39 0.88
N LEU A 129 -5.97 7.27 1.56
CA LEU A 129 -5.60 6.02 0.89
C LEU A 129 -6.84 5.33 0.31
N PRO A 130 -6.85 5.04 -1.01
CA PRO A 130 -7.97 4.38 -1.69
C PRO A 130 -7.92 2.85 -1.47
N LEU A 131 -7.80 2.43 -0.22
CA LEU A 131 -7.64 1.03 0.18
C LEU A 131 -8.77 0.60 1.12
N ALA A 132 -9.32 -0.57 0.83
CA ALA A 132 -10.31 -1.21 1.69
C ALA A 132 -9.67 -1.66 3.01
N HIS A 133 -10.46 -1.69 4.08
CA HIS A 133 -10.04 -2.24 5.37
C HIS A 133 -9.50 -3.67 5.23
N GLY A 134 -8.34 -3.95 5.83
CA GLY A 134 -7.76 -5.31 5.85
C GLY A 134 -7.52 -5.92 4.46
N SER A 135 -7.06 -5.13 3.49
CA SER A 135 -6.85 -5.57 2.10
C SER A 135 -5.38 -5.68 1.70
N VAL A 136 -4.46 -5.07 2.44
CA VAL A 136 -3.04 -5.01 2.08
C VAL A 136 -2.15 -5.64 3.15
N ARG A 137 -1.09 -6.29 2.69
CA ARG A 137 -0.13 -7.03 3.53
C ARG A 137 0.98 -6.13 4.06
N GLY A 138 1.43 -5.18 3.26
CA GLY A 138 2.52 -4.29 3.62
C GLY A 138 2.32 -2.91 3.01
N ILE A 139 2.73 -1.87 3.73
CA ILE A 139 2.70 -0.49 3.24
C ILE A 139 4.01 0.19 3.65
N ALA A 140 4.69 0.84 2.69
CA ALA A 140 5.79 1.74 2.97
C ALA A 140 5.41 3.18 2.57
N LEU A 141 5.52 4.10 3.54
CA LEU A 141 5.26 5.52 3.37
C LEU A 141 6.58 6.29 3.45
N ASP A 142 6.80 7.23 2.55
CA ASP A 142 7.86 8.22 2.69
C ASP A 142 7.42 9.40 3.58
N ALA A 143 8.28 10.40 3.76
CA ALA A 143 7.98 11.58 4.55
C ALA A 143 6.77 12.39 4.08
N ARG A 144 6.45 12.37 2.78
CA ARG A 144 5.33 13.14 2.20
C ARG A 144 4.01 12.43 2.42
N HIS A 145 4.02 11.10 2.41
CA HIS A 145 2.84 10.27 2.57
C HIS A 145 2.58 9.83 4.02
N ALA A 146 3.44 10.21 4.96
CA ALA A 146 3.28 9.90 6.38
C ALA A 146 2.51 10.98 7.17
N THR A 147 1.47 11.56 6.56
CA THR A 147 0.53 12.47 7.25
C THR A 147 -0.35 11.69 8.24
N PRO A 148 -0.96 12.34 9.24
CA PRO A 148 -1.86 11.64 10.18
C PRO A 148 -3.01 10.90 9.47
N SER A 149 -3.61 11.51 8.45
CA SER A 149 -4.72 10.92 7.67
C SER A 149 -4.29 9.69 6.89
N LEU A 150 -3.15 9.76 6.20
CA LEU A 150 -2.63 8.66 5.40
C LEU A 150 -2.11 7.52 6.29
N THR A 151 -1.44 7.85 7.40
CA THR A 151 -0.93 6.83 8.34
C THR A 151 -2.09 6.08 9.03
N ALA A 152 -3.16 6.78 9.41
CA ALA A 152 -4.36 6.14 9.93
C ALA A 152 -5.07 5.27 8.87
N GLY A 153 -5.15 5.75 7.62
CA GLY A 153 -5.66 4.97 6.49
C GLY A 153 -4.83 3.72 6.21
N ALA A 154 -3.51 3.82 6.36
CA ALA A 154 -2.57 2.73 6.15
C ALA A 154 -2.77 1.64 7.22
N ALA A 155 -2.84 2.05 8.49
CA ALA A 155 -3.13 1.15 9.59
C ALA A 155 -4.46 0.41 9.41
N ARG A 156 -5.52 1.09 8.94
CA ARG A 156 -6.83 0.50 8.64
C ARG A 156 -6.76 -0.53 7.50
N ALA A 157 -5.94 -0.26 6.49
CA ALA A 157 -5.85 -1.10 5.30
C ALA A 157 -5.08 -2.41 5.54
N LEU A 158 -4.25 -2.48 6.57
CA LEU A 158 -3.45 -3.67 6.87
C LEU A 158 -4.30 -4.88 7.28
N ILE A 159 -3.99 -6.04 6.69
CA ILE A 159 -4.44 -7.34 7.20
C ILE A 159 -3.84 -7.61 8.60
N PRO A 160 -4.43 -8.52 9.39
CA PRO A 160 -3.79 -9.01 10.61
C PRO A 160 -2.37 -9.55 10.34
N GLY A 161 -1.39 -9.07 11.11
CA GLY A 161 0.03 -9.39 10.94
C GLY A 161 0.74 -8.61 9.84
N GLY A 162 0.01 -7.79 9.06
CA GLY A 162 0.58 -6.90 8.06
C GLY A 162 1.51 -5.86 8.68
N ARG A 163 2.36 -5.24 7.84
CA ARG A 163 3.42 -4.34 8.29
C ARG A 163 3.32 -2.94 7.68
N LEU A 164 3.50 -1.92 8.51
CA LEU A 164 3.62 -0.52 8.10
C LEU A 164 5.03 -0.01 8.38
N LEU A 165 5.69 0.48 7.33
CA LEU A 165 6.96 1.19 7.39
C LEU A 165 6.71 2.67 7.16
N ALA A 166 7.19 3.52 8.06
CA ALA A 166 7.03 4.96 7.96
C ALA A 166 8.22 5.68 8.63
N PRO A 167 8.50 6.94 8.27
CA PRO A 167 9.64 7.68 8.82
C PRO A 167 9.48 7.94 10.32
N VAL A 168 10.61 8.09 11.03
CA VAL A 168 10.61 8.37 12.48
C VAL A 168 9.84 9.62 12.90
N SER A 169 9.68 10.58 11.98
CA SER A 169 8.90 11.81 12.17
C SER A 169 7.40 11.59 12.15
N ALA A 170 6.93 10.45 11.63
CA ALA A 170 5.52 10.12 11.56
C ALA A 170 5.00 9.60 12.90
N LEU A 171 3.74 9.94 13.21
CA LEU A 171 3.07 9.42 14.39
C LEU A 171 2.75 7.94 14.20
N LEU A 172 3.12 7.11 15.18
CA LEU A 172 2.72 5.71 15.24
C LEU A 172 1.23 5.63 15.65
N PRO A 173 0.33 5.04 14.84
CA PRO A 173 -1.06 4.85 15.21
C PRO A 173 -1.22 3.90 16.42
N GLU A 174 -2.12 4.22 17.34
CA GLU A 174 -2.40 3.41 18.54
C GLU A 174 -2.89 1.99 18.23
N SER A 175 -3.44 1.77 17.03
CA SER A 175 -3.88 0.46 16.55
C SER A 175 -2.73 -0.47 16.13
N LEU A 176 -1.49 0.04 16.12
CA LEU A 176 -0.30 -0.70 15.70
C LEU A 176 0.68 -0.87 16.86
N GLN A 177 1.43 -1.96 16.80
CA GLN A 177 2.54 -2.26 17.69
C GLN A 177 3.86 -2.07 16.94
N GLU A 178 4.76 -1.25 17.50
CA GLU A 178 6.13 -1.11 16.96
C GLU A 178 6.89 -2.43 17.07
N LEU A 179 7.51 -2.85 15.96
CA LEU A 179 8.37 -4.02 15.87
C LEU A 179 9.85 -3.64 15.91
N ALA A 180 10.21 -2.55 15.24
CA ALA A 180 11.57 -2.07 15.15
C ALA A 180 11.59 -0.57 14.82
N ARG A 181 12.71 0.08 15.13
CA ARG A 181 12.99 1.48 14.78
C ARG A 181 14.48 1.64 14.54
N ASP A 182 14.82 2.35 13.48
CA ASP A 182 16.16 2.89 13.25
C ASP A 182 16.11 4.42 13.20
N ASP A 183 17.21 5.04 12.80
CA ASP A 183 17.34 6.50 12.78
C ASP A 183 16.43 7.17 11.73
N GLU A 184 15.94 6.42 10.74
CA GLU A 184 15.18 6.96 9.63
C GLU A 184 13.70 6.52 9.67
N HIS A 185 13.42 5.28 10.06
CA HIS A 185 12.11 4.67 9.98
C HIS A 185 11.73 3.86 11.23
N TRP A 186 10.44 3.80 11.51
CA TRP A 186 9.85 2.77 12.36
C TRP A 186 9.08 1.76 11.52
N LEU A 187 9.05 0.52 12.02
CA LEU A 187 8.29 -0.59 11.48
C LEU A 187 7.27 -1.03 12.54
N ALA A 188 6.01 -1.16 12.14
CA ALA A 188 4.95 -1.60 13.03
C ALA A 188 4.06 -2.67 12.39
N THR A 189 3.34 -3.41 13.22
CA THR A 189 2.35 -4.41 12.80
C THR A 189 1.00 -4.19 13.48
N THR A 190 -0.07 -4.76 12.95
CA THR A 190 -1.38 -4.70 13.59
C THR A 190 -1.34 -5.38 14.95
N ILE A 191 -1.95 -4.78 15.98
CA ILE A 191 -2.10 -5.44 17.27
C ILE A 191 -3.03 -6.65 17.10
N SER A 192 -2.50 -7.85 17.32
CA SER A 192 -3.32 -9.06 17.36
C SER A 192 -4.31 -8.94 18.53
N GLN A 193 -5.60 -8.82 18.22
CA GLN A 193 -6.64 -9.11 19.20
C GLN A 193 -6.68 -10.62 19.40
N THR A 194 -5.80 -11.14 20.24
CA THR A 194 -5.90 -12.51 20.73
C THR A 194 -7.15 -12.57 21.61
N THR A 195 -8.33 -12.86 21.04
CA THR A 195 -9.39 -13.50 21.81
C THR A 195 -8.86 -14.86 22.22
N VAL A 196 -8.22 -14.92 23.39
CA VAL A 196 -7.88 -16.18 24.04
C VAL A 196 -9.20 -16.91 24.25
N SER A 197 -9.49 -17.91 23.42
CA SER A 197 -10.57 -18.84 23.73
C SER A 197 -10.25 -19.48 25.07
N ALA A 198 -11.19 -19.40 26.01
CA ALA A 198 -11.05 -20.02 27.32
C ALA A 198 -10.65 -21.51 27.15
N PRO A 199 -9.77 -22.04 28.02
CA PRO A 199 -9.31 -23.41 27.91
C PRO A 199 -10.50 -24.37 27.92
N VAL A 200 -10.63 -25.19 26.87
CA VAL A 200 -11.62 -26.25 26.79
C VAL A 200 -11.22 -27.33 27.79
N ALA A 201 -11.96 -27.45 28.89
CA ALA A 201 -11.75 -28.52 29.86
C ALA A 201 -12.12 -29.86 29.20
N ILE A 202 -11.11 -30.71 28.97
CA ILE A 202 -11.33 -32.09 28.56
C ILE A 202 -11.78 -32.88 29.79
N GLY A 203 -13.09 -33.13 29.89
CA GLY A 203 -13.66 -33.99 30.92
C GLY A 203 -13.23 -35.45 30.70
N THR A 204 -12.44 -36.00 31.62
CA THR A 204 -12.16 -37.44 31.66
C THR A 204 -13.43 -38.18 32.10
N ARG A 205 -14.06 -38.93 31.20
CA ARG A 205 -15.11 -39.90 31.57
C ARG A 205 -14.47 -41.06 32.35
N ARG A 206 -14.99 -41.33 33.55
CA ARG A 206 -14.77 -42.59 34.28
C ARG A 206 -15.85 -43.60 33.90
#